data_AF-A0A167ZBR0-F1
#
_entry.id   AF-A0A167ZBR0-F1
#
_cell.length_a   1.000
_cell.length_b   1.000
_cell.length_c   1.000
_cell.angle_alpha   90.00
_cell.angle_beta   90.00
_cell.angle_gamma   90.00
#
_symmetry.space_group_name_H-M   'P 1'
#
loop_
_entity.id
_entity.type
_entity.pdbx_description
1 polymer ?
#
loop_
_entity_poly.entity_id
_entity_poly.type
_entity_poly.pdbx_seq_one_letter_code
_entity_poly.pdbx_strand_id
1 'polypeptide(L)'
;MAQTFVHRGSRESILPSASPGLVFLKFVLPALDALGPFRGTPELARFLAPNATFTMNNEPAVEASRVLRMLGMRSRGLSSFTHDLETAWDVANADGSRTVMFRSTSVTVFTADAQGVEVRIKEPDVVATDSRP
;
A
#
# COMPACT_ATOMS: atom_id res chain seq x y z
N MET A 1 -3.15 -26.00 7.46
CA MET A 1 -2.46 -25.66 6.19
C MET A 1 -2.76 -24.21 5.87
N ALA A 2 -1.76 -23.43 5.47
CA ALA A 2 -2.01 -22.06 5.01
C ALA A 2 -2.72 -22.10 3.65
N GLN A 3 -3.70 -21.21 3.44
CA GLN A 3 -4.42 -21.12 2.17
C GLN A 3 -3.93 -19.89 1.41
N THR A 4 -3.55 -20.08 0.15
CA THR A 4 -3.04 -19.00 -0.70
C THR A 4 -4.03 -18.65 -1.80
N PHE A 5 -4.31 -17.35 -1.95
CA PHE A 5 -5.11 -16.78 -3.02
C PHE A 5 -4.22 -15.91 -3.89
N VAL A 6 -4.46 -15.89 -5.20
CA VAL A 6 -3.63 -15.15 -6.16
C VAL A 6 -4.52 -14.30 -7.06
N HIS A 7 -4.17 -13.02 -7.16
CA HIS A 7 -4.75 -12.07 -8.12
C HIS A 7 -3.70 -11.66 -9.14
N ARG A 8 -4.09 -11.57 -10.42
CA ARG A 8 -3.24 -11.06 -11.50
C ARG A 8 -4.00 -9.95 -12.22
N GLY A 9 -3.34 -8.82 -12.41
CA GLY A 9 -3.91 -7.62 -13.01
C GLY A 9 -4.09 -6.48 -12.02
N SER A 10 -4.74 -5.41 -12.48
CA SER A 10 -4.87 -4.17 -11.71
C SER A 10 -5.71 -4.33 -10.44
N ARG A 11 -5.63 -3.36 -9.52
CA ARG A 11 -6.42 -3.39 -8.29
C ARG A 11 -7.93 -3.30 -8.55
N GLU A 12 -8.34 -2.64 -9.63
CA GLU A 12 -9.74 -2.40 -9.98
C GLU A 12 -10.45 -3.72 -10.35
N SER A 13 -9.70 -4.67 -10.91
CA SER A 13 -10.22 -5.99 -11.30
C SER A 13 -10.32 -6.97 -10.12
N ILE A 14 -9.88 -6.60 -8.92
CA ILE A 14 -10.11 -7.39 -7.70
C ILE A 14 -11.61 -7.45 -7.43
N LEU A 15 -12.16 -8.66 -7.46
CA LEU A 15 -13.59 -8.91 -7.23
C LEU A 15 -13.96 -8.65 -5.76
N PRO A 16 -15.19 -8.17 -5.47
CA PRO A 16 -15.67 -8.04 -4.09
C PRO A 16 -15.71 -9.37 -3.33
N SER A 17 -15.83 -10.49 -4.04
CA SER A 17 -15.81 -11.86 -3.49
C SER A 17 -14.40 -12.47 -3.41
N ALA A 18 -13.35 -11.71 -3.73
CA ALA A 18 -11.98 -12.17 -3.55
C ALA A 18 -11.65 -12.35 -2.06
N SER A 19 -10.49 -12.93 -1.76
CA SER A 19 -10.08 -13.13 -0.37
C SER A 19 -9.91 -11.78 0.37
N PRO A 20 -10.12 -11.73 1.70
CA PRO A 20 -10.03 -10.50 2.48
C PRO A 20 -8.76 -9.69 2.28
N GLY A 21 -7.59 -10.33 2.13
CA GLY A 21 -6.33 -9.62 1.90
C GLY A 21 -6.23 -8.99 0.51
N LEU A 22 -6.82 -9.62 -0.51
CA LEU A 22 -6.93 -9.03 -1.85
C LEU A 22 -7.91 -7.86 -1.85
N VAL A 23 -9.07 -8.01 -1.21
CA VAL A 23 -10.04 -6.93 -1.07
C VAL A 23 -9.44 -5.76 -0.29
N PHE A 24 -8.63 -6.03 0.75
CA PHE A 24 -7.87 -5.02 1.47
C PHE A 24 -6.98 -4.18 0.56
N LEU A 25 -6.26 -4.78 -0.40
CA LEU A 25 -5.43 -4.04 -1.37
C LEU A 25 -6.23 -3.02 -2.19
N LYS A 26 -7.48 -3.35 -2.53
CA LYS A 26 -8.37 -2.45 -3.29
C LYS A 26 -8.60 -1.11 -2.59
N PHE A 27 -8.55 -1.11 -1.25
CA PHE A 27 -8.79 0.06 -0.41
C PHE A 27 -7.51 0.70 0.13
N VAL A 28 -6.53 -0.10 0.54
CA VAL A 28 -5.30 0.44 1.14
C VAL A 28 -4.42 1.15 0.11
N LEU A 29 -4.33 0.66 -1.14
CA LEU A 29 -3.45 1.26 -2.15
C LEU A 29 -3.87 2.69 -2.48
N PRO A 30 -5.16 3.00 -2.78
CA PRO A 30 -5.60 4.38 -2.94
C PRO A 30 -5.31 5.28 -1.73
N ALA A 31 -5.50 4.75 -0.52
CA ALA A 31 -5.23 5.50 0.70
C ALA A 31 -3.73 5.76 0.90
N LEU A 32 -2.88 4.80 0.50
CA LEU A 32 -1.43 4.92 0.46
C LEU A 32 -0.95 5.84 -0.66
N ASP A 33 -1.69 5.95 -1.77
CA ASP A 33 -1.35 6.75 -2.95
C ASP A 33 -1.71 8.22 -2.82
N ALA A 34 -2.71 8.52 -1.98
CA ALA A 34 -3.24 9.86 -1.82
C ALA A 34 -2.16 10.94 -1.63
N LEU A 35 -2.29 12.04 -2.37
CA LEU A 35 -1.42 13.21 -2.30
C LEU A 35 -2.13 14.41 -1.67
N GLY A 36 -2.75 14.22 -0.50
CA GLY A 36 -3.37 15.32 0.26
C GLY A 36 -4.35 16.20 -0.55
N PRO A 37 -4.63 17.43 -0.09
CA PRO A 37 -4.30 17.94 1.24
C PRO A 37 -4.98 17.10 2.32
N PHE A 38 -4.23 16.67 3.33
CA PHE A 38 -4.78 15.90 4.45
C PHE A 38 -5.38 16.87 5.49
N ARG A 39 -6.71 16.95 5.55
CA ARG A 39 -7.41 17.70 6.60
C ARG A 39 -7.53 16.82 7.86
N GLY A 40 -6.42 16.72 8.60
CA GLY A 40 -6.30 15.85 9.77
C GLY A 40 -5.57 14.55 9.45
N THR A 41 -5.99 13.45 10.06
CA THR A 41 -5.34 12.14 9.90
C THR A 41 -5.59 11.58 8.49
N PRO A 42 -4.55 11.16 7.72
CA PRO A 42 -4.73 10.53 6.42
C PRO A 42 -5.62 9.27 6.49
N GLU A 43 -6.38 8.99 5.43
CA GLU A 43 -7.27 7.83 5.35
C GLU A 43 -6.51 6.51 5.58
N LEU A 44 -5.24 6.44 5.17
CA LEU A 44 -4.36 5.30 5.41
C LEU A 44 -4.37 4.85 6.87
N ALA A 45 -4.47 5.77 7.83
CA ALA A 45 -4.47 5.45 9.25
C ALA A 45 -5.62 4.52 9.67
N ARG A 46 -6.74 4.48 8.94
CA ARG A 46 -7.89 3.60 9.22
C ARG A 46 -7.55 2.12 9.01
N PHE A 47 -6.51 1.85 8.23
CA PHE A 47 -6.07 0.50 7.86
C PHE A 47 -4.93 -0.02 8.74
N LEU A 48 -4.34 0.83 9.60
CA LEU A 48 -3.15 0.50 10.36
C LEU A 48 -3.52 0.12 11.80
N ALA A 49 -2.89 -0.94 12.31
CA ALA A 49 -2.92 -1.25 13.74
C ALA A 49 -2.19 -0.14 14.53
N PRO A 50 -2.52 0.06 15.83
CA PRO A 50 -1.86 1.08 16.66
C PRO A 50 -0.34 0.96 16.73
N ASN A 51 0.18 -0.27 16.62
CA ASN A 51 1.60 -0.64 16.63
C ASN A 51 2.14 -0.98 15.23
N ALA A 52 1.45 -0.58 14.16
CA ALA A 52 1.90 -0.86 12.80
C ALA A 52 3.22 -0.14 12.50
N THR A 53 4.13 -0.87 11.86
CA THR A 53 5.43 -0.34 11.42
C THR A 53 5.61 -0.52 9.93
N PHE A 54 6.45 0.33 9.33
CA PHE A 54 6.84 0.27 7.93
C PHE A 54 8.34 0.05 7.81
N THR A 55 8.73 -0.84 6.91
CA THR A 55 10.13 -1.07 6.51
C THR A 55 10.23 -0.69 5.05
N MET A 56 11.09 0.27 4.72
CA MET A 56 11.27 0.76 3.35
C MET A 56 12.74 0.65 2.99
N ASN A 57 13.06 0.12 1.81
CA ASN A 57 14.44 0.03 1.29
C ASN A 57 15.43 -0.67 2.24
N ASN A 58 14.99 -1.68 3.00
CA ASN A 58 15.77 -2.38 4.03
C ASN A 58 16.29 -1.50 5.18
N GLU A 59 15.74 -0.30 5.36
CA GLU A 59 16.00 0.53 6.53
C GLU A 59 15.28 -0.02 7.78
N PRO A 60 15.70 0.37 9.00
CA PRO A 60 15.00 -0.01 10.23
C PRO A 60 13.51 0.33 10.18
N ALA A 61 12.69 -0.50 10.83
CA ALA A 61 11.25 -0.30 10.90
C ALA A 61 10.91 1.06 11.53
N VAL A 62 9.92 1.73 10.96
CA VAL A 62 9.44 3.05 11.37
C VAL A 62 7.98 2.98 11.77
N GLU A 63 7.64 3.61 12.90
CA GLU A 63 6.26 3.74 13.36
C GLU A 63 5.33 4.37 12.31
N ALA A 64 4.13 3.83 12.16
CA ALA A 64 3.09 4.33 11.26
C ALA A 64 2.83 5.84 11.44
N SER A 65 2.84 6.34 12.68
CA SER A 65 2.63 7.77 12.97
C SER A 65 3.64 8.68 12.27
N ARG A 66 4.89 8.23 12.16
CA ARG A 66 5.95 8.96 11.45
C ARG A 66 5.75 8.91 9.94
N VAL A 67 5.34 7.76 9.39
CA VAL A 67 5.04 7.60 7.96
C VAL A 67 3.84 8.47 7.55
N LEU A 68 2.77 8.48 8.34
CA LEU A 68 1.58 9.32 8.07
C LEU A 68 1.94 10.81 7.96
N ARG A 69 2.89 11.29 8.77
CA ARG A 69 3.43 12.65 8.66
C ARG A 69 4.26 12.86 7.39
N MET A 70 4.99 11.85 6.93
CA MET A 70 5.77 11.90 5.69
C MET A 70 4.88 11.97 4.44
N LEU A 71 3.67 11.40 4.46
CA LEU A 71 2.72 11.53 3.34
C LEU A 71 2.41 13.00 3.02
N GLY A 72 2.28 13.85 4.04
CA GLY A 72 2.08 15.29 3.85
C GLY A 72 3.30 16.02 3.28
N MET A 73 4.49 15.43 3.35
CA MET A 73 5.67 15.94 2.65
C MET A 73 5.68 15.50 1.19
N ARG A 74 5.30 14.25 0.92
CA ARG A 74 5.18 13.69 -0.42
C ARG A 74 4.24 14.54 -1.29
N SER A 75 3.11 14.99 -0.76
CA SER A 75 2.15 15.83 -1.49
C SER A 75 2.68 17.22 -1.88
N ARG A 76 3.85 17.66 -1.38
CA ARG A 76 4.48 18.92 -1.77
C ARG A 76 5.46 18.78 -2.93
N GLY A 77 6.04 17.59 -3.09
CA GLY A 77 7.05 17.32 -4.11
C GLY A 77 6.52 16.61 -5.35
N LEU A 78 5.35 15.97 -5.24
CA LEU A 78 4.76 15.16 -6.30
C LEU A 78 3.47 15.81 -6.81
N SER A 79 3.30 15.78 -8.13
CA SER A 79 2.02 16.10 -8.79
C SER A 79 1.14 14.85 -8.97
N SER A 80 1.75 13.66 -9.04
CA SER A 80 1.06 12.37 -9.11
C SER A 80 1.89 11.26 -8.47
N PHE A 81 1.20 10.29 -7.85
CA PHE A 81 1.77 9.08 -7.27
C PHE A 81 0.72 7.97 -7.27
N THR A 82 1.07 6.78 -7.76
CA THR A 82 0.20 5.60 -7.75
C THR A 82 1.01 4.31 -7.68
N HIS A 83 0.44 3.26 -7.10
CA HIS A 83 0.94 1.89 -7.24
C HIS A 83 0.11 1.14 -8.31
N ASP A 84 0.74 0.88 -9.47
CA ASP A 84 0.15 0.04 -10.51
C ASP A 84 0.34 -1.44 -10.16
N LEU A 85 -0.70 -2.06 -9.60
CA LEU A 85 -0.67 -3.46 -9.19
C LEU A 85 -0.55 -4.42 -10.39
N GLU A 86 0.42 -5.33 -10.35
CA GLU A 86 0.62 -6.39 -11.36
C GLU A 86 0.13 -7.76 -10.87
N THR A 87 0.49 -8.13 -9.64
CA THR A 87 0.13 -9.43 -9.04
C THR A 87 0.09 -9.29 -7.53
N ALA A 88 -0.88 -9.94 -6.90
CA ALA A 88 -0.97 -10.04 -5.45
C ALA A 88 -1.19 -11.49 -5.01
N TRP A 89 -0.65 -11.80 -3.84
CA TRP A 89 -0.82 -13.05 -3.13
C TRP A 89 -1.35 -12.72 -1.75
N ASP A 90 -2.36 -13.46 -1.32
CA ASP A 90 -2.91 -13.37 0.02
C ASP A 90 -2.81 -14.74 0.68
N VAL A 91 -1.99 -14.83 1.72
CA VAL A 91 -1.72 -16.06 2.46
C VAL A 91 -2.46 -15.99 3.79
N ALA A 92 -3.48 -16.83 3.95
CA ALA A 92 -4.17 -17.02 5.22
C ALA A 92 -3.35 -17.97 6.10
N ASN A 93 -2.86 -17.46 7.22
CA ASN A 93 -2.04 -18.19 8.17
C ASN A 93 -2.92 -19.02 9.12
N ALA A 94 -2.32 -20.02 9.77
CA ALA A 94 -3.05 -20.93 10.67
C ALA A 94 -3.56 -20.26 11.95
N ASP A 95 -2.96 -19.14 12.34
CA ASP A 95 -3.33 -18.33 13.51
C ASP A 95 -4.41 -17.29 13.20
N GLY A 96 -4.95 -17.28 11.98
CA GLY A 96 -5.96 -16.32 11.52
C GLY A 96 -5.39 -14.99 11.01
N SER A 97 -4.08 -14.77 11.14
CA SER A 97 -3.39 -13.63 10.51
C SER A 97 -3.32 -13.82 8.99
N ARG A 98 -2.96 -12.75 8.27
CA ARG A 98 -2.74 -12.81 6.83
C ARG A 98 -1.44 -12.12 6.44
N THR A 99 -0.80 -12.69 5.43
CA THR A 99 0.33 -12.05 4.74
C THR A 99 -0.09 -11.75 3.32
N VAL A 100 -0.21 -10.47 3.00
CA VAL A 100 -0.51 -9.98 1.65
C VAL A 100 0.80 -9.53 1.02
N MET A 101 1.21 -10.20 -0.03
CA MET A 101 2.38 -9.82 -0.84
C MET A 101 1.89 -9.28 -2.17
N PHE A 102 2.52 -8.25 -2.70
CA PHE A 102 2.17 -7.78 -4.04
C PHE A 102 3.38 -7.25 -4.79
N ARG A 103 3.27 -7.28 -6.11
CA ARG A 103 4.19 -6.61 -7.02
C ARG A 103 3.43 -5.48 -7.68
N SER A 104 4.01 -4.29 -7.58
CA SER A 104 3.49 -3.11 -8.24
C SER A 104 4.59 -2.35 -8.96
N THR A 105 4.19 -1.45 -9.86
CA THR A 105 5.06 -0.39 -10.34
C THR A 105 4.61 0.91 -9.70
N SER A 106 5.43 1.53 -8.86
CA SER A 106 5.18 2.89 -8.39
C SER A 106 5.42 3.85 -9.56
N VAL A 107 4.45 4.74 -9.81
CA VAL A 107 4.52 5.75 -10.87
C VAL A 107 4.48 7.11 -10.20
N THR A 108 5.55 7.87 -10.36
CA THR A 108 5.76 9.15 -9.71
C THR A 108 5.94 10.25 -10.73
N VAL A 109 5.26 11.37 -10.55
CA VAL A 109 5.51 12.60 -11.30
C VAL A 109 5.84 13.71 -10.31
N PHE A 110 6.96 14.39 -10.53
CA PHE A 110 7.45 15.45 -9.63
C PHE A 110 6.86 16.80 -10.03
N THR A 111 6.46 17.61 -9.05
CA THR A 111 5.93 18.96 -9.28
C THR A 111 6.92 19.89 -9.96
N ALA A 112 8.22 19.70 -9.71
CA ALA A 112 9.29 20.52 -10.27
C ALA A 112 9.64 20.18 -11.74
N ASP A 113 9.15 19.04 -12.26
CA ASP A 113 9.41 18.64 -13.64
C ASP A 113 8.32 19.17 -14.57
N ALA A 114 8.66 20.21 -15.34
CA ALA A 114 7.75 20.83 -16.30
C ALA A 114 7.38 19.90 -17.47
N GLN A 115 8.17 18.85 -17.74
CA GLN A 115 7.86 17.86 -18.77
C GLN A 115 6.92 16.77 -18.25
N GLY A 116 6.74 16.66 -16.93
CA GLY A 116 5.87 15.68 -16.30
C GLY A 116 6.30 14.24 -16.58
N VAL A 117 7.61 13.98 -16.63
CA VAL A 117 8.13 12.64 -16.92
C VAL A 117 7.76 11.70 -15.77
N GLU A 118 7.20 10.56 -16.13
CA GLU A 118 6.90 9.49 -15.18
C GLU A 118 8.18 8.76 -14.79
N VAL A 119 8.48 8.75 -13.49
CA VAL A 119 9.44 7.84 -12.90
C VAL A 119 8.69 6.57 -12.48
N ARG A 120 9.11 5.43 -13.04
CA ARG A 120 8.47 4.13 -12.83
C ARG A 120 9.43 3.18 -12.12
N ILE A 121 9.06 2.68 -10.94
CA ILE A 121 9.91 1.77 -10.14
C ILE A 121 9.13 0.52 -9.81
N LYS A 122 9.71 -0.66 -10.08
CA LYS A 122 9.09 -1.95 -9.72
C LYS A 122 9.41 -2.29 -8.28
N GLU A 123 8.37 -2.56 -7.50
CA GLU A 123 8.47 -2.73 -6.05
C GLU A 123 7.73 -4.01 -5.63
N PRO A 124 8.41 -4.93 -4.93
CA PRO A 124 7.75 -5.99 -4.18
C PRO A 124 7.44 -5.51 -2.76
N ASP A 125 6.18 -5.65 -2.36
CA ASP A 125 5.67 -5.19 -1.07
C ASP A 125 5.06 -6.34 -0.28
N VAL A 126 5.15 -6.24 1.05
CA VAL A 126 4.58 -7.21 1.98
C VAL A 126 3.83 -6.48 3.09
N VAL A 127 2.59 -6.90 3.33
CA VAL A 127 1.75 -6.43 4.42
C VAL A 127 1.37 -7.62 5.30
N ALA A 128 1.77 -7.58 6.56
CA ALA A 128 1.29 -8.49 7.58
C ALA A 128 0.07 -7.86 8.29
N THR A 129 -0.99 -8.62 8.45
CA THR A 129 -2.15 -8.21 9.25
C THR A 129 -2.22 -9.05 10.51
N ASP A 130 -2.59 -8.45 11.63
CA ASP A 130 -2.87 -9.21 12.84
C ASP A 130 -4.08 -10.13 12.64
N SER A 131 -4.10 -11.25 13.37
CA SER A 131 -5.36 -11.96 13.61
C SER A 131 -6.23 -11.06 14.46
N ARG A 132 -7.22 -10.39 13.85
CA ARG A 132 -8.24 -9.75 14.69
C ARG A 132 -9.08 -10.86 15.35
N PRO A 133 -9.35 -10.79 16.66
CA PRO A 133 -10.38 -11.60 17.29
C PRO A 133 -11.76 -11.33 16.68
#